data_AF-A0A4Q3WE57-F1
#
_entry.id   AF-A0A4Q3WE57-F1
#
_cell.length_a   1.000
_cell.length_b   1.000
_cell.length_c   1.000
_cell.angle_alpha   90.00
_cell.angle_beta   90.00
_cell.angle_gamma   90.00
#
_symmetry.space_group_name_H-M   'P 1'
#
loop_
_entity.id
_entity.type
_entity.pdbx_description
1 polymer ?
#
loop_
_entity_poly.entity_id
_entity_poly.type
_entity_poly.pdbx_seq_one_letter_code
_entity_poly.pdbx_strand_id
1 'polypeptide(L)' 'MSTNYLSQSIKGKLSREEVLARARAWYTRQLNVISKAHGSSWPEHREWVEAYLKEEIRERLYDLGWRPPT' A
#
# COMPACT_ATOMS: atom_id res chain seq x y z
N MET A 1 15.92 -5.30 -8.62
CA MET A 1 16.08 -5.22 -7.15
C MET A 1 14.69 -5.15 -6.53
N SER A 2 14.15 -6.28 -6.07
CA SER A 2 12.77 -6.36 -5.55
C SER A 2 12.73 -5.99 -4.07
N THR A 3 12.27 -4.78 -3.75
CA THR A 3 12.05 -4.32 -2.37
C THR A 3 10.70 -4.80 -1.86
N ASN A 4 10.66 -6.09 -1.53
CA ASN A 4 9.49 -6.76 -0.98
C ASN A 4 9.33 -6.45 0.53
N TYR A 5 9.11 -5.17 0.87
CA TYR A 5 8.98 -4.71 2.26
C TYR A 5 7.70 -5.18 2.96
N LEU A 6 6.73 -5.73 2.21
CA LEU A 6 5.48 -6.26 2.77
C LEU A 6 5.47 -7.79 2.87
N SER A 7 6.38 -8.51 2.19
CA SER A 7 6.44 -9.98 2.20
C SER A 7 7.20 -10.55 3.40
N GLN A 8 8.03 -9.76 4.08
CA GLN A 8 8.73 -10.24 5.27
C GLN A 8 7.84 -10.12 6.52
N SER A 9 7.16 -11.23 6.79
CA SER A 9 6.67 -11.66 8.10
C SER A 9 5.54 -10.83 8.74
N ILE A 10 4.30 -11.29 8.51
CA ILE A 10 3.28 -11.35 9.58
C ILE A 10 3.11 -12.81 10.02
N LYS A 11 4.22 -13.56 10.11
CA LYS A 11 4.22 -14.84 10.85
C LYS A 11 4.68 -14.67 12.31
N GLY A 12 5.06 -13.44 12.69
CA GLY A 12 5.26 -13.00 14.08
C GLY A 12 4.58 -11.66 14.35
N LYS A 13 3.39 -11.73 14.98
CA LYS A 13 2.63 -10.69 15.72
C LYS A 13 2.95 -9.20 15.43
N LEU A 14 2.66 -8.69 14.24
CA LEU A 14 2.43 -7.24 14.12
C LEU A 14 1.04 -6.92 14.68
N SER A 15 0.96 -5.91 15.53
CA SER A 15 -0.31 -5.33 15.98
C SER A 15 -1.06 -4.70 14.79
N ARG A 16 -2.37 -4.53 14.94
CA ARG A 16 -3.20 -3.83 13.96
C ARG A 16 -2.64 -2.46 13.61
N GLU A 17 -2.16 -1.72 14.61
CA GLU A 17 -1.59 -0.39 14.43
C GLU A 17 -0.32 -0.42 13.59
N GLU A 18 0.58 -1.36 13.83
CA GLU A 18 1.80 -1.54 13.04
C GLU A 18 1.49 -1.94 11.59
N VAL A 19 0.52 -2.83 11.38
CA VAL A 19 0.06 -3.20 10.03
C VAL A 19 -0.47 -1.99 9.28
N LEU A 20 -1.35 -1.21 9.91
CA LEU A 20 -1.89 0.02 9.32
C LEU A 20 -0.80 1.07 9.08
N ALA A 21 0.15 1.23 9.99
CA ALA A 21 1.26 2.15 9.84
C ALA A 21 2.16 1.77 8.65
N ARG A 22 2.47 0.47 8.49
CA ARG A 22 3.22 -0.04 7.33
C ARG A 22 2.45 0.15 6.02
N ALA A 23 1.15 -0.15 6.00
CA ALA A 23 0.31 0.05 4.84
C ALA A 23 0.27 1.52 4.40
N ARG A 24 0.08 2.45 5.35
CA ARG A 24 0.13 3.91 5.09
C ARG A 24 1.50 4.34 4.57
N ALA A 25 2.58 3.87 5.19
CA ALA A 25 3.93 4.22 4.75
C ALA A 25 4.20 3.73 3.32
N TRP A 26 3.75 2.53 2.98
CA TRP A 26 3.84 2.00 1.63
C TRP A 26 3.00 2.82 0.64
N TYR A 27 1.74 3.11 0.98
CA TYR A 27 0.83 3.93 0.17
C TYR A 27 1.45 5.28 -0.19
N THR A 28 1.95 6.00 0.82
CA THR A 28 2.58 7.32 0.62
C THR A 28 3.80 7.24 -0.27
N ARG A 29 4.63 6.18 -0.14
CA ARG A 29 5.78 5.97 -1.02
C ARG A 29 5.34 5.75 -2.47
N GLN A 30 4.34 4.91 -2.71
CA GLN A 30 3.83 4.66 -4.07
C GLN A 30 3.23 5.93 -4.67
N LEU A 31 2.38 6.64 -3.92
CA LEU A 31 1.76 7.88 -4.37
C LEU A 31 2.81 8.93 -4.74
N ASN A 32 3.89 9.05 -3.97
CA ASN A 32 5.00 9.96 -4.26
C ASN A 32 5.80 9.56 -5.50
N VAL A 33 6.00 8.27 -5.74
CA VAL A 33 6.72 7.79 -6.94
C VAL A 33 5.85 8.00 -8.19
N ILE A 34 4.58 7.60 -8.13
CA ILE A 34 3.66 7.65 -9.26
C ILE A 34 3.31 9.10 -9.62
N SER A 35 3.08 9.97 -8.64
CA SER A 35 2.84 11.40 -8.90
C SER A 35 4.02 12.07 -9.60
N LYS A 36 5.25 11.75 -9.21
CA LYS A 36 6.47 12.22 -9.91
C LYS A 36 6.56 11.69 -11.33
N ALA A 37 6.17 10.44 -11.57
CA ALA A 37 6.18 9.84 -12.90
C ALA A 37 5.15 10.46 -13.84
N HIS A 38 3.96 10.81 -13.34
CA HIS A 38 2.92 11.47 -14.14
C HIS A 38 3.14 12.99 -14.32
N GLY A 39 3.91 13.64 -13.44
CA GLY A 39 4.23 15.06 -13.56
C GLY A 39 2.98 15.93 -13.63
N SER A 40 2.85 16.74 -14.69
CA SER A 40 1.73 17.66 -14.89
C SER A 40 0.37 16.96 -15.10
N SER A 41 0.37 15.72 -15.60
CA SER A 41 -0.85 14.93 -15.80
C SER A 41 -1.35 14.28 -14.50
N TRP A 42 -0.61 14.38 -13.40
CA TRP A 42 -0.98 13.75 -12.13
C TRP A 42 -2.41 14.05 -11.65
N PRO A 43 -2.94 15.29 -11.74
CA PRO A 43 -4.30 15.58 -11.27
C PRO A 43 -5.38 14.72 -11.92
N GLU A 44 -5.27 14.44 -13.23
CA GLU A 44 -6.21 13.60 -13.98
C GLU A 44 -6.10 12.13 -13.55
N HIS A 45 -4.91 11.71 -13.14
CA HIS A 45 -4.65 10.31 -12.79
C HIS A 45 -4.81 9.99 -11.31
N ARG A 46 -4.91 11.01 -10.46
CA ARG A 46 -4.84 10.83 -9.02
C ARG A 46 -5.92 9.90 -8.49
N GLU A 47 -7.17 10.13 -8.88
CA GLU A 47 -8.31 9.39 -8.33
C GLU A 47 -8.21 7.89 -8.60
N TRP A 48 -7.95 7.49 -9.85
CA TRP A 48 -7.84 6.08 -10.21
C TRP A 48 -6.60 5.42 -9.58
N VAL A 49 -5.48 6.13 -9.48
CA VAL A 49 -4.28 5.62 -8.81
C VAL A 49 -4.54 5.41 -7.32
N GLU A 50 -5.17 6.36 -6.64
CA GLU A 50 -5.51 6.20 -5.22
C GLU A 50 -6.46 5.01 -5.00
N ALA A 51 -7.46 4.82 -5.87
CA ALA A 51 -8.37 3.68 -5.81
C ALA A 51 -7.61 2.36 -6.02
N TYR A 52 -6.77 2.29 -7.06
CA TYR A 52 -5.94 1.13 -7.36
C TYR A 52 -5.02 0.76 -6.19
N LEU A 53 -4.29 1.72 -5.63
CA LEU A 53 -3.36 1.46 -4.52
C LEU A 53 -4.06 0.99 -3.25
N LYS A 54 -5.28 1.48 -2.97
CA LYS A 54 -6.09 1.01 -1.84
C LYS A 54 -6.49 -0.45 -2.02
N GLU A 55 -6.87 -0.84 -3.24
CA GLU A 55 -7.21 -2.22 -3.56
C GLU A 55 -5.97 -3.13 -3.49
N GLU A 56 -4.82 -2.68 -3.98
CA GLU A 56 -3.57 -3.43 -3.87
C GLU A 56 -3.15 -3.65 -2.41
N ILE A 57 -3.34 -2.65 -1.54
CA ILE A 57 -3.12 -2.82 -0.09
C ILE A 57 -4.09 -3.84 0.47
N ARG A 58 -5.36 -3.81 0.07
CA ARG A 58 -6.36 -4.79 0.49
C ARG A 58 -5.84 -6.19 0.16
N GLU A 59 -5.56 -6.48 -1.12
CA GLU A 59 -5.07 -7.79 -1.57
C GLU A 59 -3.80 -8.24 -0.83
N ARG A 60 -2.80 -7.37 -0.71
CA ARG A 60 -1.55 -7.67 0.02
C ARG A 60 -1.81 -8.02 1.49
N LEU A 61 -2.73 -7.31 2.15
CA LEU A 61 -3.11 -7.64 3.53
C LEU A 61 -3.86 -8.97 3.60
N TYR A 62 -4.70 -9.27 2.60
CA TYR A 62 -5.38 -10.57 2.50
C TYR A 62 -4.39 -11.73 2.38
N ASP A 63 -3.36 -11.60 1.53
CA ASP A 63 -2.31 -12.61 1.35
C ASP A 63 -1.46 -12.83 2.60
N LEU A 64 -1.29 -11.78 3.41
CA LEU A 64 -0.61 -11.85 4.71
C LEU A 64 -1.50 -12.42 5.83
N GLY A 65 -2.72 -12.85 5.50
CA GLY A 65 -3.68 -13.40 6.46
C GLY A 65 -4.39 -12.34 7.32
N TRP A 66 -4.18 -11.05 7.03
CA TRP A 66 -4.89 -9.98 7.70
C TRP A 66 -6.25 -9.77 7.02
N ARG A 67 -7.30 -9.63 7.82
CA ARG A 67 -8.66 -9.35 7.34
C ARG A 67 -9.14 -8.07 8.01
N PRO A 68 -9.44 -7.00 7.26
CA PRO A 68 -10.08 -5.85 7.85
C PRO A 68 -11.42 -6.29 8.47
N PRO A 69 -11.76 -5.84 9.69
CA PRO A 69 -13.09 -6.08 10.24
C PRO A 69 -14.12 -5.42 9.33
N THR A 70 -15.17 -6.18 8.98
CA THR A 70 -16.37 -5.72 8.27
C THR A 70 -17.17 -4.72 9.10
#